data_AF-A0A7S3YFX9-F1
#
_entry.id   AF-A0A7S3YFX9-F1
#
_cell.length_a   1.000
_cell.length_b   1.000
_cell.length_c   1.000
_cell.angle_alpha   90.00
_cell.angle_beta   90.00
_cell.angle_gamma   90.00
#
_symmetry.space_group_name_H-M   'P 1'
#
loop_
_entity.id
_entity.type
_entity.pdbx_description
1 polymer ?
#
loop_
_entity_poly.entity_id
_entity_poly.type
_entity_poly.pdbx_seq_one_letter_code
_entity_poly.pdbx_strand_id
1 'polypeptide(L)'
;KLGGIFPKPKLSEKLLSKPPFRFIHDCISNTTAETGFLEGLFEGAELDGKGMKDKGDKIAYLEKAITAICHAKGESIDVRASKIVAGLEPENTNLLLAALGECAKDKSRDWAGAVAAGL
;
A
#
# COMPACT_ATOMS: atom_id res chain seq x y z
N LYS A 1 -5.63 -1.73 -10.83
CA LYS A 1 -4.75 -2.95 -10.89
C LYS A 1 -3.29 -2.54 -11.04
N LEU A 2 -2.39 -3.10 -10.21
CA LEU A 2 -0.95 -2.79 -10.16
C LEU A 2 -0.14 -3.26 -11.38
N GLY A 3 -0.69 -4.17 -12.20
CA GLY A 3 -0.02 -4.67 -13.39
C GLY A 3 0.45 -3.53 -14.30
N GLY A 4 1.72 -3.61 -14.70
CA GLY A 4 2.38 -2.65 -15.60
C GLY A 4 2.92 -1.38 -14.95
N ILE A 5 2.82 -1.20 -13.62
CA ILE A 5 3.43 -0.07 -12.92
C ILE A 5 4.92 -0.34 -12.64
N PHE A 6 5.23 -1.52 -12.11
CA PHE A 6 6.59 -1.92 -11.75
C PHE A 6 6.91 -3.33 -12.28
N PRO A 7 8.18 -3.64 -12.57
CA PRO A 7 8.60 -4.96 -13.02
C PRO A 7 8.68 -6.01 -11.90
N LYS A 8 8.85 -5.59 -10.65
CA LYS A 8 8.92 -6.44 -9.45
C LYS A 8 8.26 -5.77 -8.24
N PRO A 9 7.68 -6.52 -7.30
CA PRO A 9 7.57 -7.99 -7.26
C PRO A 9 6.58 -8.55 -8.28
N LYS A 10 6.74 -9.82 -8.68
CA LYS A 10 5.78 -10.49 -9.58
C LYS A 10 4.43 -10.68 -8.86
N LEU A 11 3.37 -10.15 -9.44
CA LEU A 11 2.00 -10.33 -8.96
C LEU A 11 1.51 -11.75 -9.34
N SER A 12 1.86 -12.75 -8.53
CA SER A 12 1.45 -14.15 -8.73
C SER A 12 0.25 -14.51 -7.84
N GLU A 13 -0.58 -15.46 -8.27
CA GLU A 13 -1.70 -15.98 -7.47
C GLU A 13 -1.25 -16.45 -6.08
N LYS A 14 -0.08 -17.08 -5.99
CA LYS A 14 0.49 -17.53 -4.71
C LYS A 14 0.75 -16.36 -3.74
N LEU A 15 1.23 -15.23 -4.25
CA LEU A 15 1.45 -14.04 -3.43
C LEU A 15 0.15 -13.30 -3.12
N LEU A 16 -0.79 -13.25 -4.07
CA LEU A 16 -2.07 -12.54 -3.87
C LEU A 16 -3.06 -13.30 -3.00
N SER A 17 -2.97 -14.63 -2.93
CA SER A 17 -3.81 -15.48 -2.05
C SER A 17 -3.43 -15.40 -0.58
N LYS A 18 -2.16 -15.07 -0.27
CA LYS A 18 -1.69 -14.83 1.10
C LYS A 18 -0.54 -13.82 1.09
N PRO A 19 -0.83 -12.52 0.90
CA PRO A 19 0.19 -11.50 0.70
C PRO A 19 1.00 -11.27 1.98
N PRO A 20 2.31 -11.61 2.01
CA PRO A 20 3.13 -11.31 3.16
C PRO A 20 3.40 -9.81 3.27
N PHE A 21 3.60 -9.29 4.48
CA PHE A 21 3.86 -7.86 4.72
C PHE A 21 4.94 -7.29 3.78
N ARG A 22 6.07 -8.01 3.62
CA ARG A 22 7.16 -7.56 2.76
C ARG A 22 6.73 -7.37 1.31
N PHE A 23 5.87 -8.24 0.79
CA PHE A 23 5.35 -8.12 -0.57
C PHE A 23 4.46 -6.88 -0.73
N ILE A 24 3.63 -6.59 0.27
CA ILE A 24 2.75 -5.40 0.28
C ILE A 24 3.58 -4.13 0.36
N HIS A 25 4.59 -4.11 1.25
CA HIS A 25 5.56 -3.03 1.36
C HIS A 25 6.27 -2.78 0.02
N ASP A 26 6.81 -3.83 -0.60
CA ASP A 26 7.45 -3.75 -1.91
C ASP A 26 6.48 -3.21 -2.99
N CYS A 27 5.20 -3.60 -2.98
CA CYS A 27 4.22 -3.07 -3.95
C CYS A 27 4.00 -1.56 -3.76
N ILE A 28 3.90 -1.08 -2.51
CA ILE A 28 3.74 0.34 -2.20
C ILE A 28 4.98 1.11 -2.60
N SER A 29 6.17 0.71 -2.11
CA SER A 29 7.43 1.42 -2.40
C SER A 29 7.75 1.46 -3.89
N ASN A 30 7.54 0.38 -4.63
CA ASN A 30 7.78 0.39 -6.08
C ASN A 30 6.72 1.21 -6.83
N THR A 31 5.46 1.23 -6.37
CA THR A 31 4.45 2.14 -6.95
C THR A 31 4.86 3.60 -6.76
N THR A 32 5.30 3.95 -5.54
CA THR A 32 5.76 5.30 -5.23
C THR A 32 6.97 5.69 -6.07
N ALA A 33 7.99 4.82 -6.17
CA ALA A 33 9.18 5.09 -6.96
C ALA A 33 8.90 5.30 -8.46
N GLU A 34 7.97 4.52 -9.04
CA GLU A 34 7.67 4.57 -10.48
C GLU A 34 6.70 5.70 -10.85
N THR A 35 5.83 6.13 -9.93
CA THR A 35 4.73 7.06 -10.25
C THR A 35 4.80 8.40 -9.53
N GLY A 36 5.47 8.48 -8.39
CA GLY A 36 5.40 9.60 -7.44
C GLY A 36 4.19 9.54 -6.51
N PHE A 37 3.29 8.57 -6.66
CA PHE A 37 2.13 8.43 -5.78
C PHE A 37 2.57 8.01 -4.36
N LEU A 38 2.10 8.74 -3.33
CA LEU A 38 2.51 8.59 -1.92
C LEU A 38 3.96 9.02 -1.64
N GLU A 39 4.59 9.81 -2.51
CA GLU A 39 5.92 10.36 -2.26
C GLU A 39 5.89 11.24 -0.98
N GLY A 40 6.83 10.98 -0.07
CA GLY A 40 6.92 11.68 1.22
C GLY A 40 6.00 11.15 2.33
N LEU A 41 5.17 10.12 2.07
CA LEU A 41 4.30 9.54 3.11
C LEU A 41 5.08 8.75 4.19
N PHE A 42 6.17 8.10 3.79
CA PHE A 42 6.98 7.25 4.66
C PHE A 42 8.40 7.82 4.78
N GLU A 43 8.98 7.69 5.97
CA GLU A 43 10.32 8.18 6.26
C GLU A 43 11.15 7.23 7.12
N GLY A 44 12.46 7.44 7.12
CA GLY A 44 13.39 6.72 8.00
C GLY A 44 13.23 5.20 7.98
N ALA A 45 12.88 4.62 9.13
CA ALA A 45 12.73 3.17 9.30
C ALA A 45 11.54 2.58 8.53
N GLU A 46 10.54 3.38 8.17
CA GLU A 46 9.36 2.93 7.42
C GLU A 46 9.70 2.56 5.97
N LEU A 47 10.80 3.12 5.44
CA LEU A 47 11.32 2.79 4.11
C LEU A 47 12.02 1.41 4.07
N ASP A 48 12.42 0.86 5.22
CA ASP A 48 13.01 -0.47 5.33
C ASP A 48 11.99 -1.54 5.75
N GLY A 49 11.20 -2.02 4.79
CA GLY A 49 10.24 -3.11 5.02
C GLY A 49 10.85 -4.44 5.47
N LYS A 50 12.19 -4.63 5.40
CA LYS A 50 12.88 -5.84 5.89
C LYS A 50 13.26 -5.66 7.36
N GLY A 51 13.63 -4.43 7.74
CA GLY A 51 13.87 -3.99 9.10
C GLY A 51 12.61 -3.97 9.96
N MET A 52 11.44 -3.74 9.36
CA MET A 52 10.16 -3.69 10.07
C MET A 52 9.69 -5.07 10.56
N LYS A 53 10.07 -5.42 11.79
CA LYS A 53 9.73 -6.70 12.42
C LYS A 53 8.55 -6.60 13.36
N ASP A 54 8.45 -5.49 14.08
CA ASP A 54 7.42 -5.27 15.09
C ASP A 54 6.01 -5.27 14.49
N LYS A 55 5.04 -5.77 15.26
CA LYS A 55 3.65 -5.87 14.82
C LYS A 55 2.97 -4.49 14.81
N GLY A 56 3.24 -3.67 15.82
CA GLY A 56 2.73 -2.30 15.93
C GLY A 56 3.21 -1.43 14.77
N ASP A 57 4.51 -1.50 14.46
CA ASP A 57 5.09 -0.74 13.34
C ASP A 57 4.43 -1.10 12.00
N LYS A 58 4.20 -2.40 11.74
CA LYS A 58 3.51 -2.85 10.52
C LYS A 58 2.07 -2.35 10.45
N ILE A 59 1.38 -2.32 11.58
CA ILE A 59 0.01 -1.81 11.64
C ILE A 59 0.02 -0.31 11.36
N ALA A 60 0.89 0.46 12.02
CA ALA A 60 1.01 1.91 11.82
C ALA A 60 1.33 2.25 10.35
N TYR A 61 2.30 1.56 9.74
CA TYR A 61 2.64 1.71 8.33
C TYR A 61 1.43 1.49 7.40
N LEU A 62 0.67 0.42 7.66
CA LEU A 62 -0.49 0.09 6.84
C LEU A 62 -1.66 1.06 7.05
N GLU A 63 -1.90 1.54 8.27
CA GLU A 63 -2.95 2.54 8.54
C GLU A 63 -2.67 3.85 7.79
N LYS A 64 -1.41 4.32 7.77
CA LYS A 64 -0.99 5.46 6.93
C LYS A 64 -1.29 5.23 5.45
N ALA A 65 -0.87 4.07 4.93
CA ALA A 65 -1.10 3.70 3.53
C ALA A 65 -2.59 3.64 3.18
N ILE A 66 -3.39 2.97 4.01
CA ILE A 66 -4.84 2.80 3.82
C ILE A 66 -5.52 4.17 3.79
N THR A 67 -5.19 5.04 4.75
CA THR A 67 -5.79 6.38 4.86
C THR A 67 -5.49 7.21 3.62
N ALA A 68 -4.22 7.27 3.20
CA ALA A 68 -3.82 8.00 2.00
C ALA A 68 -4.48 7.45 0.73
N ILE A 69 -4.50 6.12 0.56
CA ILE A 69 -5.11 5.49 -0.62
C ILE A 69 -6.63 5.73 -0.64
N CYS A 70 -7.33 5.61 0.48
CA CYS A 70 -8.78 5.88 0.55
C CYS A 70 -9.09 7.35 0.25
N HIS A 71 -8.25 8.27 0.75
CA HIS A 71 -8.38 9.69 0.45
C HIS A 71 -8.23 9.96 -1.05
N ALA A 72 -7.15 9.47 -1.67
CA ALA A 72 -6.93 9.61 -3.12
C ALA A 72 -8.04 8.93 -3.95
N LYS A 73 -8.58 7.81 -3.44
CA LYS A 73 -9.64 7.06 -4.12
C LYS A 73 -10.98 7.80 -4.05
N GLY A 74 -11.24 8.52 -2.96
CA GLY A 74 -12.50 9.20 -2.68
C GLY A 74 -13.57 8.30 -2.05
N GLU A 75 -13.21 7.08 -1.64
CA GLU A 75 -14.11 6.13 -0.97
C GLU A 75 -13.35 5.27 0.06
N SER A 76 -14.08 4.73 1.03
CA SER A 76 -13.53 3.78 1.99
C SER A 76 -13.37 2.40 1.37
N ILE A 77 -12.24 1.76 1.67
CA ILE A 77 -11.98 0.36 1.31
C ILE A 77 -12.20 -0.47 2.58
N ASP A 78 -12.97 -1.56 2.48
CA ASP A 78 -13.13 -2.50 3.60
C ASP A 78 -11.83 -3.29 3.79
N VAL A 79 -10.92 -2.71 4.57
CA VAL A 79 -9.61 -3.30 4.88
C VAL A 79 -9.16 -2.85 6.26
N ARG A 80 -8.48 -3.73 7.00
CA ARG A 80 -7.97 -3.44 8.35
C ARG A 80 -6.51 -3.84 8.45
N ALA A 81 -5.63 -2.94 8.87
CA ALA A 81 -4.20 -3.21 8.97
C ALA A 81 -3.89 -4.42 9.86
N SER A 82 -4.60 -4.56 10.98
CA SER A 82 -4.45 -5.70 11.89
C SER A 82 -4.76 -7.06 11.24
N LYS A 83 -5.71 -7.11 10.29
CA LYS A 83 -6.06 -8.32 9.53
C LYS A 83 -5.00 -8.65 8.49
N ILE A 84 -4.50 -7.64 7.77
CA ILE A 84 -3.37 -7.80 6.85
C ILE A 84 -2.15 -8.38 7.58
N VAL A 85 -1.75 -7.78 8.71
CA VAL A 85 -0.57 -8.24 9.47
C VAL A 85 -0.75 -9.65 10.02
N ALA A 86 -1.98 -10.06 10.33
CA ALA A 86 -2.32 -11.42 10.72
C ALA A 86 -2.40 -12.42 9.54
N GLY A 87 -2.30 -11.95 8.30
CA GLY A 87 -2.46 -12.77 7.09
C GLY A 87 -3.89 -13.26 6.87
N LEU A 88 -4.87 -12.43 7.27
CA LEU A 88 -6.31 -12.68 7.13
C LEU A 88 -6.92 -11.73 6.10
N GLU A 89 -8.08 -12.09 5.56
CA GLU A 89 -8.84 -11.28 4.58
C GLU A 89 -7.97 -10.85 3.37
N PRO A 90 -7.33 -11.81 2.66
CA PRO A 90 -6.49 -11.51 1.51
C PRO A 90 -7.27 -10.81 0.39
N GLU A 91 -8.57 -11.05 0.26
CA GLU A 91 -9.46 -10.39 -0.71
C GLU A 91 -9.50 -8.87 -0.44
N ASN A 92 -9.67 -8.47 0.81
CA ASN A 92 -9.66 -7.07 1.25
C ASN A 92 -8.28 -6.43 1.03
N THR A 93 -7.21 -7.19 1.28
CA THR A 93 -5.85 -6.75 0.95
C THR A 93 -5.69 -6.51 -0.56
N ASN A 94 -6.27 -7.37 -1.40
CA ASN A 94 -6.24 -7.20 -2.85
C ASN A 94 -7.06 -5.99 -3.34
N LEU A 95 -8.16 -5.64 -2.66
CA LEU A 95 -8.89 -4.40 -2.93
C LEU A 95 -8.01 -3.16 -2.69
N LEU A 96 -7.27 -3.14 -1.58
CA LEU A 96 -6.30 -2.09 -1.28
C LEU A 96 -5.21 -1.99 -2.37
N LEU A 97 -4.62 -3.12 -2.77
CA LEU A 97 -3.60 -3.16 -3.83
C LEU A 97 -4.18 -2.72 -5.19
N ALA A 98 -5.42 -3.08 -5.49
CA ALA A 98 -6.08 -2.66 -6.72
C ALA A 98 -6.29 -1.14 -6.77
N ALA A 99 -6.72 -0.55 -5.65
CA ALA A 99 -6.91 0.89 -5.45
C ALA A 99 -5.60 1.67 -5.50
N LEU A 100 -4.53 1.16 -4.87
CA LEU A 100 -3.18 1.73 -4.98
C LEU A 100 -2.79 1.92 -6.46
N GLY A 101 -2.94 0.87 -7.27
CA GLY A 101 -2.59 0.93 -8.69
C GLY A 101 -3.58 1.72 -9.56
N GLU A 102 -4.80 1.94 -9.09
CA GLU A 102 -5.77 2.83 -9.75
C GLU A 102 -5.38 4.29 -9.53
N CYS A 103 -5.17 4.67 -8.27
CA CYS A 103 -4.82 6.04 -7.89
C CYS A 103 -3.46 6.45 -8.47
N ALA A 104 -2.47 5.55 -8.46
CA ALA A 104 -1.14 5.82 -8.99
C ALA A 104 -1.11 6.06 -10.52
N LYS A 105 -2.10 5.55 -11.25
CA LYS A 105 -2.22 5.77 -12.71
C LYS A 105 -2.94 7.07 -13.06
N ASP A 106 -3.61 7.68 -12.10
CA ASP A 106 -4.44 8.86 -12.28
C ASP A 106 -3.86 10.05 -11.52
N LYS A 107 -3.06 10.85 -12.24
CA LYS A 107 -2.40 12.06 -11.72
C LYS A 107 -3.36 13.23 -11.48
N SER A 108 -4.65 13.10 -11.86
CA SER A 108 -5.65 14.14 -11.58
C SER A 108 -6.18 14.08 -10.15
N ARG A 109 -5.92 13.00 -9.43
CA ARG A 109 -6.33 12.81 -8.03
C ARG A 109 -5.48 13.66 -7.09
N ASP A 110 -6.06 13.99 -5.94
CA ASP A 110 -5.39 14.78 -4.92
C ASP A 110 -4.32 13.96 -4.17
N TRP A 111 -3.16 13.81 -4.78
CA TRP A 111 -2.04 13.07 -4.20
C TRP A 111 -1.42 13.81 -3.01
N ALA A 112 -1.41 15.15 -3.05
CA ALA A 112 -0.88 15.96 -1.95
C ALA A 112 -1.78 15.86 -0.71
N GLY A 113 -3.11 16.00 -0.89
CA GLY A 113 -4.09 15.78 0.16
C GLY A 113 -4.07 14.34 0.69
N ALA A 114 -3.85 13.36 -0.19
CA ALA A 114 -3.70 11.97 0.22
C ALA A 114 -2.50 11.74 1.14
N VAL A 115 -1.33 12.31 0.81
CA VAL A 115 -0.15 12.23 1.68
C VAL A 115 -0.43 12.94 3.00
N ALA A 116 -0.99 14.15 2.97
CA ALA A 116 -1.32 14.91 4.17
C ALA A 116 -2.33 14.19 5.08
N ALA A 117 -3.29 13.45 4.51
CA ALA A 117 -4.26 12.68 5.27
C ALA A 117 -3.65 11.43 5.93
N GLY A 118 -2.56 10.90 5.39
CA GLY A 118 -1.89 9.71 5.90
C GLY A 118 -0.75 9.97 6.88
N LEU A 119 -0.35 11.22 7.11
CA LEU A 119 0.65 11.63 8.11
C LEU A 119 0.01 11.79 9.50
#